data_AF-A0A961JVV9-F1
#
_entry.id   AF-A0A961JVV9-F1
#
_cell.length_a   1.000
_cell.length_b   1.000
_cell.length_c   1.000
_cell.angle_alpha   90.00
_cell.angle_beta   90.00
_cell.angle_gamma   90.00
#
_symmetry.space_group_name_H-M   'P 1'
#
loop_
_entity.id
_entity.type
_entity.pdbx_description
1 polymer ?
#
loop_
_entity_poly.entity_id
_entity_poly.type
_entity_poly.pdbx_seq_one_letter_code
_entity_poly.pdbx_strand_id
1 'polypeptide(L)'
;MTQHPDPQDLSLKALGWSANFLRQLEIDEIGQLVPVRVIAVHRDRLDALGEAGAVTLTLPPGMSAGAVAVGDWVVIAPDETRVVRVLERRSLLHRKAAGNRAQDQLIAANVDTLFVTT
;
A
#
# COMPACT_ATOMS: atom_id res chain seq x y z
N MET A 1 5.07 -1.68 -30.00
CA MET A 1 3.81 -1.11 -29.48
C MET A 1 3.94 -0.98 -27.97
N THR A 2 4.64 0.05 -27.50
CA THR A 2 4.68 0.41 -26.08
C THR A 2 3.36 1.11 -25.76
N GLN A 3 2.43 0.41 -25.10
CA GLN A 3 1.30 1.09 -24.47
C GLN A 3 1.88 2.09 -23.48
N HIS A 4 1.70 3.37 -23.77
CA HIS A 4 1.78 4.40 -22.75
C HIS A 4 0.56 4.14 -21.85
N PRO A 5 0.72 3.81 -20.56
CA PRO A 5 -0.43 3.74 -19.67
C PRO A 5 -1.14 5.10 -19.72
N ASP A 6 -2.46 5.09 -19.87
CA ASP A 6 -3.25 6.29 -19.70
C ASP A 6 -2.94 6.83 -18.30
N PRO A 7 -2.53 8.10 -18.13
CA PRO A 7 -2.28 8.68 -16.81
C PRO A 7 -3.51 8.67 -15.88
N GLN A 8 -4.68 8.24 -16.37
CA GLN A 8 -5.91 8.01 -15.59
C GLN A 8 -6.29 6.51 -15.44
N ASP A 9 -5.46 5.55 -15.89
CA ASP A 9 -5.72 4.11 -15.69
C ASP A 9 -5.51 3.72 -14.22
N LEU A 10 -6.63 3.58 -13.51
CA LEU A 10 -6.68 3.19 -12.11
C LEU A 10 -6.94 1.70 -11.91
N SER A 11 -6.87 0.88 -12.97
CA SER A 11 -7.01 -0.57 -12.83
C SER A 11 -5.99 -1.13 -11.84
N LEU A 12 -6.34 -2.19 -11.11
CA LEU A 12 -5.42 -2.81 -10.16
C LEU A 12 -4.09 -3.19 -10.82
N LYS A 13 -4.15 -3.66 -12.08
CA LYS A 13 -2.95 -4.00 -12.85
C LYS A 13 -2.06 -2.79 -13.09
N ALA A 14 -2.61 -1.65 -13.50
CA ALA A 14 -1.85 -0.41 -13.69
C ALA A 14 -1.23 0.10 -12.39
N LEU A 15 -1.93 -0.08 -11.27
CA LEU A 15 -1.43 0.23 -9.93
C LEU A 15 -0.37 -0.77 -9.42
N GLY A 16 -0.04 -1.83 -10.16
CA GLY A 16 0.99 -2.81 -9.79
C GLY A 16 0.49 -4.01 -8.98
N TRP A 17 -0.82 -4.27 -8.99
CA TRP A 17 -1.40 -5.47 -8.40
C TRP A 17 -0.91 -6.72 -9.14
N SER A 18 -0.77 -7.83 -8.43
CA SER A 18 -0.25 -9.08 -8.97
C SER A 18 -0.87 -10.29 -8.29
N ALA A 19 -0.70 -11.47 -8.90
CA ALA A 19 -1.16 -12.73 -8.33
C ALA A 19 -0.55 -13.05 -6.95
N ASN A 20 0.57 -12.44 -6.58
CA ASN A 20 1.14 -12.60 -5.24
C ASN A 20 0.27 -11.99 -4.15
N PHE A 21 -0.40 -10.86 -4.45
CA PHE A 21 -1.30 -10.22 -3.49
C PHE A 21 -2.66 -10.89 -3.49
N LEU A 22 -3.16 -11.31 -4.66
CA LEU A 22 -4.43 -12.04 -4.76
C LEU A 22 -4.40 -13.36 -3.97
N ARG A 23 -3.27 -14.09 -3.99
CA ARG A 23 -3.12 -15.35 -3.23
C ARG A 23 -3.12 -15.18 -1.71
N GLN A 24 -3.06 -13.96 -1.21
CA GLN A 24 -3.15 -13.66 0.24
C GLN A 24 -4.58 -13.36 0.68
N LEU A 25 -5.56 -13.39 -0.24
CA LEU A 25 -6.97 -13.29 0.06
C LEU A 25 -7.57 -14.68 0.16
N GLU A 26 -8.42 -14.89 1.16
CA GLU A 26 -9.27 -16.05 1.23
C GLU A 26 -10.42 -15.95 0.22
N ILE A 27 -11.00 -17.10 -0.15
CA ILE A 27 -12.04 -17.17 -1.20
C ILE A 27 -13.25 -16.30 -0.87
N ASP A 28 -13.64 -16.23 0.41
CA ASP A 28 -14.73 -15.41 0.90
C ASP A 28 -14.38 -13.92 0.94
N GLU A 29 -13.11 -13.55 0.97
CA GLU A 29 -12.67 -12.14 0.93
C GLU A 29 -12.63 -11.57 -0.48
N ILE A 30 -12.45 -12.41 -1.50
CA ILE A 30 -12.38 -11.99 -2.90
C ILE A 30 -13.72 -11.38 -3.32
N GLY A 31 -13.68 -10.12 -3.73
CA GLY A 31 -14.87 -9.35 -4.12
C GLY A 31 -15.65 -8.74 -2.95
N GLN A 32 -15.26 -9.04 -1.70
CA GLN A 32 -15.77 -8.35 -0.51
C GLN A 32 -14.80 -7.27 -0.03
N LEU A 33 -13.52 -7.60 0.08
CA LEU A 33 -12.50 -6.63 0.45
C LEU A 33 -11.97 -5.90 -0.78
N VAL A 34 -11.73 -4.60 -0.61
CA VAL A 34 -11.24 -3.74 -1.69
C VAL A 34 -9.72 -3.60 -1.55
N PRO A 35 -8.91 -4.05 -2.51
CA PRO A 35 -7.47 -3.82 -2.49
C PRO A 35 -7.15 -2.39 -2.94
N VAL A 36 -6.31 -1.70 -2.18
CA VAL A 36 -5.83 -0.35 -2.50
C VAL A 36 -4.34 -0.23 -2.22
N ARG A 37 -3.64 0.58 -3.02
CA ARG A 37 -2.21 0.83 -2.89
C ARG A 37 -1.97 2.12 -2.14
N VAL A 38 -1.18 2.08 -1.08
CA VAL A 38 -0.83 3.26 -0.28
C VAL A 38 0.06 4.19 -1.11
N ILE A 39 -0.33 5.46 -1.22
CA ILE A 39 0.41 6.50 -1.95
C ILE A 39 1.00 7.56 -1.01
N ALA A 40 0.42 7.74 0.18
CA ALA A 40 0.97 8.61 1.22
C ALA A 40 0.69 8.04 2.62
N VAL A 41 1.65 8.21 3.52
CA VAL A 41 1.54 7.83 4.93
C VAL A 41 1.63 9.09 5.77
N HIS A 42 0.56 9.39 6.52
CA HIS A 42 0.52 10.46 7.50
C HIS A 42 0.58 9.87 8.92
N ARG A 43 0.65 10.74 9.94
CA ARG A 43 0.75 10.28 11.34
C ARG A 43 -0.49 9.51 11.82
N ASP A 44 -1.67 9.88 11.34
CA ASP A 44 -2.98 9.41 11.81
C ASP A 44 -3.86 8.79 10.71
N ARG A 45 -3.43 8.88 9.44
CA ARG A 45 -4.18 8.40 8.28
C ARG A 45 -3.27 7.97 7.14
N LEU A 46 -3.83 7.30 6.16
CA LEU A 46 -3.17 6.93 4.90
C LEU A 46 -3.95 7.52 3.74
N ASP A 47 -3.27 7.88 2.65
CA ASP A 47 -3.91 8.08 1.36
C ASP A 47 -3.55 6.90 0.46
N ALA A 48 -4.52 6.37 -0.26
CA ALA A 48 -4.38 5.21 -1.13
C ALA A 48 -5.10 5.42 -2.47
N LEU A 49 -4.76 4.59 -3.45
CA LEU A 49 -5.44 4.49 -4.74
C LEU A 49 -6.00 3.08 -4.92
N GLY A 50 -7.26 3.00 -5.31
CA GLY A 50 -7.91 1.78 -5.82
C GLY A 50 -8.57 2.04 -7.17
N GLU A 51 -9.30 1.05 -7.67
CA GLU A 51 -10.03 1.18 -8.96
C GLU A 51 -11.13 2.24 -8.92
N ALA A 52 -11.70 2.49 -7.74
CA ALA A 52 -12.68 3.56 -7.52
C ALA A 52 -12.05 4.97 -7.42
N GLY A 53 -10.72 5.06 -7.38
CA GLY A 53 -9.99 6.32 -7.24
C GLY A 53 -9.23 6.47 -5.92
N ALA A 54 -8.99 7.73 -5.56
CA ALA A 54 -8.27 8.09 -4.34
C ALA A 54 -9.16 7.94 -3.12
N VAL A 55 -8.59 7.36 -2.06
CA VAL A 55 -9.28 7.12 -0.80
C VAL A 55 -8.38 7.47 0.37
N THR A 56 -8.96 8.15 1.37
CA THR A 56 -8.27 8.44 2.63
C THR A 56 -8.75 7.45 3.69
N LEU A 57 -7.80 6.75 4.30
CA LEU A 57 -8.05 5.64 5.22
C LEU A 57 -7.66 6.02 6.63
N THR A 58 -8.47 5.58 7.59
CA THR A 58 -8.12 5.69 9.01
C THR A 58 -7.39 4.44 9.46
N LEU A 59 -6.32 4.63 10.24
CA LEU A 59 -5.59 3.51 10.83
C LEU A 59 -6.42 2.86 11.94
N PRO A 60 -6.55 1.51 11.97
CA PRO A 60 -7.27 0.84 13.03
C PRO A 60 -6.55 1.00 14.37
N PRO A 61 -7.29 0.95 15.49
CA PRO A 61 -6.68 0.98 16.82
C PRO A 61 -5.58 -0.08 16.96
N GLY A 62 -4.39 0.33 17.43
CA GLY A 62 -3.24 -0.55 17.59
C GLY A 62 -2.31 -0.66 16.37
N MET A 63 -2.71 -0.15 15.21
CA MET A 63 -1.82 -0.01 14.05
C MET A 63 -1.19 1.39 14.04
N SER A 64 0.14 1.44 14.11
CA SER A 64 0.90 2.68 13.93
C SER A 64 1.15 2.95 12.46
N ALA A 65 1.17 4.22 12.06
CA ALA A 65 1.61 4.63 10.72
C ALA A 65 3.01 4.11 10.37
N GLY A 66 3.88 3.92 11.36
CA GLY A 66 5.21 3.33 11.16
C GLY A 66 5.22 1.85 10.73
N ALA A 67 4.07 1.17 10.80
CA ALA A 67 3.90 -0.20 10.32
C ALA A 67 3.53 -0.27 8.83
N VAL A 68 3.29 0.87 8.17
CA VAL A 68 2.88 0.99 6.77
C VAL A 68 3.90 1.85 6.01
N ALA A 69 4.19 1.48 4.77
CA ALA A 69 5.05 2.22 3.88
C ALA A 69 4.29 2.66 2.62
N VAL A 70 4.75 3.73 1.97
CA VAL A 70 4.27 4.07 0.62
C VAL A 70 4.56 2.89 -0.32
N GLY A 71 3.57 2.51 -1.12
CA GLY A 71 3.60 1.37 -2.01
C GLY A 71 3.14 0.04 -1.39
N ASP A 72 2.86 0.00 -0.07
CA ASP A 72 2.16 -1.14 0.54
C ASP A 72 0.79 -1.34 -0.13
N TRP A 73 0.41 -2.61 -0.27
CA TRP A 73 -0.96 -2.98 -0.59
C TRP A 73 -1.72 -3.28 0.69
N VAL A 74 -2.89 -2.69 0.82
CA VAL A 74 -3.79 -2.93 1.95
C VAL A 74 -5.15 -3.36 1.41
N VAL A 75 -5.87 -4.12 2.22
CA VAL A 75 -7.26 -4.44 1.95
C VAL A 75 -8.14 -3.68 2.93
N ILE A 76 -9.18 -3.04 2.40
CA ILE A 76 -10.11 -2.23 3.16
C ILE A 76 -11.48 -2.88 3.17
N ALA A 77 -12.26 -2.57 4.20
CA ALA A 77 -13.64 -3.01 4.30
C ALA A 77 -14.48 -2.40 3.14
N PRO A 78 -15.63 -2.99 2.79
CA PRO A 78 -16.47 -2.51 1.68
C PRO A 78 -16.98 -1.07 1.84
N ASP A 79 -16.92 -0.52 3.06
CA ASP A 79 -17.24 0.87 3.36
C ASP A 79 -16.08 1.85 3.06
N GLU A 80 -15.00 1.34 2.46
CA GLU A 80 -13.84 2.06 1.91
C GLU A 80 -13.06 2.96 2.88
N THR A 81 -13.27 2.85 4.20
CA THR A 81 -12.67 3.81 5.14
C THR A 81 -11.72 3.17 6.15
N ARG A 82 -11.79 1.85 6.32
CA ARG A 82 -11.04 1.13 7.35
C ARG A 82 -10.09 0.10 6.76
N VAL A 83 -8.81 0.23 7.10
CA VAL A 83 -7.80 -0.80 6.83
C VAL A 83 -8.13 -2.06 7.63
N VAL A 84 -8.27 -3.19 6.94
CA VAL A 84 -8.42 -4.51 7.56
C VAL A 84 -7.04 -5.10 7.83
N ARG A 85 -6.17 -5.14 6.81
CA ARG A 85 -4.78 -5.57 6.94
C ARG A 85 -3.89 -5.00 5.85
N VAL A 86 -2.59 -4.99 6.14
CA VAL A 86 -1.53 -4.81 5.15
C VAL A 86 -1.16 -6.18 4.59
N LEU A 87 -1.07 -6.28 3.27
CA LEU A 87 -0.64 -7.50 2.59
C LEU A 87 0.88 -7.68 2.70
N GLU A 88 1.35 -8.92 2.63
CA GLU A 88 2.78 -9.25 2.68
C GLU A 88 3.53 -8.57 1.53
N ARG A 89 4.62 -7.90 1.91
CA ARG A 89 5.45 -7.08 1.01
C ARG A 89 6.32 -7.96 0.14
N ARG A 90 6.44 -7.59 -1.13
CA ARG A 90 7.40 -8.20 -2.05
C ARG A 90 8.80 -7.59 -1.92
N SER A 91 8.88 -6.31 -1.62
CA SER A 91 10.12 -5.59 -1.35
C SER A 91 9.89 -4.56 -0.26
N LEU A 92 10.93 -4.25 0.52
CA LEU A 92 10.88 -3.25 1.57
C LEU A 92 12.19 -2.46 1.62
N LEU A 93 12.07 -1.15 1.48
CA LEU A 93 13.13 -0.19 1.75
C LEU A 93 12.89 0.41 3.13
N HIS A 94 13.85 0.24 4.03
CA HIS A 94 13.85 0.86 5.35
C HIS A 94 15.23 1.44 5.64
N ARG A 95 15.29 2.34 6.63
CA ARG A 95 16.57 2.80 7.20
C ARG A 95 16.56 2.61 8.70
N LYS A 96 17.76 2.41 9.26
CA LYS A 96 17.93 2.44 10.72
C LYS A 96 17.78 3.86 11.23
N ALA A 97 16.90 4.06 12.22
CA ALA A 97 16.82 5.33 12.94
C ALA A 97 18.04 5.50 13.88
N ALA A 98 18.54 6.73 14.01
CA ALA A 98 19.60 7.04 14.95
C ALA A 98 19.06 7.08 16.39
N GLY A 99 19.65 6.32 17.31
CA GLY A 99 19.33 6.33 18.76
C GLY A 99 19.25 4.94 19.40
N ASN A 100 19.19 4.91 20.74
CA ASN A 100 19.26 3.68 21.56
C ASN A 100 18.02 2.76 21.44
N ARG A 101 17.00 3.16 20.67
CA ARG A 101 15.89 2.35 20.17
C ARG A 101 15.94 2.34 18.65
N ALA A 102 16.94 1.66 18.09
CA ALA A 102 17.09 1.49 16.65
C ALA A 102 15.94 0.62 16.11
N GLN A 103 14.75 1.20 15.96
CA GLN A 103 13.67 0.62 15.17
C GLN A 103 13.86 1.05 13.72
N ASP A 104 13.67 0.11 12.80
CA ASP A 104 13.75 0.38 11.36
C ASP A 104 12.58 1.28 10.95
N GLN A 105 12.90 2.43 10.38
CA GLN A 105 11.91 3.32 9.80
C GLN A 105 11.63 2.86 8.36
N LEU A 106 10.39 2.45 8.09
CA LEU A 106 9.96 2.09 6.74
C LEU A 106 9.94 3.33 5.85
N ILE A 107 10.45 3.19 4.62
CA ILE A 107 10.51 4.28 3.62
C ILE A 107 9.52 3.97 2.50
N ALA A 108 9.65 2.80 1.88
CA ALA A 108 8.78 2.38 0.78
C ALA A 108 8.72 0.85 0.70
N ALA A 109 7.65 0.33 0.10
CA ALA A 109 7.46 -1.09 -0.16
C ALA A 109 6.92 -1.32 -1.56
N ASN A 110 7.16 -2.52 -2.11
CA ASN A 110 6.71 -2.91 -3.45
C ASN A 110 7.10 -1.90 -4.55
N VAL A 111 8.27 -1.27 -4.40
CA VAL A 111 8.86 -0.38 -5.40
C VAL A 111 9.82 -1.22 -6.25
N ASP A 112 9.69 -1.11 -7.56
CA ASP A 112 10.53 -1.77 -8.57
C ASP A 112 11.60 -0.83 -9.16
N THR A 113 11.34 0.48 -9.15
CA THR A 113 12.24 1.51 -9.69
C THR A 113 12.49 2.61 -8.65
N LEU A 114 13.76 2.82 -8.27
CA LEU A 114 14.19 3.92 -7.42
C LEU A 114 15.08 4.86 -8.22
N PHE A 115 14.72 6.15 -8.27
CA PHE A 115 15.56 7.18 -8.87
C PHE A 115 16.31 7.93 -7.77
N VAL A 116 17.64 7.89 -7.81
CA VAL A 116 18.50 8.61 -6.86
C VAL A 116 19.10 9.82 -7.57
N THR A 117 18.96 10.99 -6.96
CA THR A 117 19.49 12.26 -7.47
C THR A 117 20.32 12.95 -6.39
N THR A 118 21.26 13.81 -6.79
CA THR A 118 22.24 14.48 -5.91
C THR A 118 22.19 15.97 -6.08
#